data_AF-A0A1G2QTH9-F1
#
_entry.id   AF-A0A1G2QTH9-F1
#
_cell.length_a   1.000
_cell.length_b   1.000
_cell.length_c   1.000
_cell.angle_alpha   90.00
_cell.angle_beta   90.00
_cell.angle_gamma   90.00
#
_symmetry.space_group_name_H-M   'P 1'
#
loop_
_entity.id
_entity.type
_entity.pdbx_description
1 polymer ?
#
loop_
_entity_poly.entity_id
_entity_poly.type
_entity_poly.pdbx_seq_one_letter_code
_entity_poly.pdbx_strand_id
1 'polypeptide(L)'
;MAVPKQHRSKSRQGQRRMHLFIKKLTLVACKKCGKEVLPHTLCENCGTYRSRTFLDVLAKLTKKERKQKQKELTAQEEHPPAGGQSKDLSAEELSKR
;
A
#
# COMPACT_ATOMS: atom_id res chain seq x y z
N MET A 1 19.42 2.93 -39.91
CA MET A 1 19.06 2.31 -38.61
C MET A 1 19.65 0.91 -38.58
N ALA A 2 20.27 0.48 -37.49
CA ALA A 2 20.80 -0.88 -37.38
C ALA A 2 19.64 -1.87 -37.16
N VAL A 3 19.53 -2.88 -38.03
CA VAL A 3 18.50 -3.93 -37.96
C VAL A 3 19.12 -5.20 -37.36
N PRO A 4 18.44 -5.90 -36.45
CA PRO A 4 18.92 -7.18 -35.94
C PRO A 4 19.07 -8.19 -37.08
N LYS A 5 20.25 -8.80 -37.19
CA LYS A 5 20.55 -9.80 -38.23
C LYS A 5 19.73 -11.09 -38.08
N GLN A 6 19.35 -11.44 -36.86
CA GLN A 6 18.63 -12.68 -36.52
C GLN A 6 17.66 -12.49 -35.35
N HIS A 7 16.67 -13.38 -35.26
CA HIS A 7 15.73 -13.44 -34.15
C HIS A 7 16.41 -13.87 -32.84
N ARG A 8 16.10 -13.19 -31.73
CA ARG A 8 16.61 -13.57 -30.40
C ARG A 8 15.96 -14.87 -29.93
N SER A 9 16.75 -15.86 -29.50
CA SER A 9 16.18 -17.09 -28.95
C SER A 9 15.32 -16.84 -27.70
N LYS A 10 14.31 -17.70 -27.48
CA LYS A 10 13.42 -17.62 -26.30
C LYS A 10 14.21 -17.62 -24.99
N SER A 11 15.28 -18.42 -24.91
CA SER A 11 16.18 -18.46 -23.75
C SER A 11 16.85 -17.11 -23.51
N ARG A 12 17.44 -16.47 -24.53
CA ARG A 12 18.06 -15.14 -24.40
C ARG A 12 17.05 -14.05 -24.03
N GLN A 13 15.83 -14.13 -24.56
CA GLN A 13 14.74 -13.22 -24.20
C GLN A 13 14.32 -13.40 -22.74
N GLY A 14 14.12 -14.65 -22.30
CA GLY A 14 13.78 -14.99 -20.92
C GLY A 14 14.86 -14.56 -19.95
N GLN A 15 16.12 -14.81 -20.29
CA GLN A 15 17.25 -14.37 -19.49
C GLN A 15 17.31 -12.85 -19.34
N ARG A 16 17.07 -12.10 -20.42
CA ARG A 16 17.01 -10.64 -20.31
C ARG A 16 15.85 -10.17 -19.43
N ARG A 17 14.70 -10.86 -19.47
CA ARG A 17 13.50 -10.50 -18.71
C ARG A 17 13.55 -10.93 -17.24
N MET A 18 14.47 -11.81 -16.85
CA MET A 18 14.54 -12.34 -15.47
C MET A 18 14.75 -11.23 -14.42
N HIS A 19 15.42 -10.14 -14.81
CA HIS A 19 15.70 -9.01 -13.92
C HIS A 19 14.57 -7.97 -13.88
N LEU A 20 13.52 -8.12 -14.70
CA LEU A 20 12.38 -7.20 -14.76
C LEU A 20 11.28 -7.64 -13.80
N PHE A 21 11.59 -7.63 -12.51
CA PHE A 21 10.64 -8.00 -11.45
C PHE A 21 9.87 -6.79 -10.91
N ILE A 22 8.60 -6.98 -10.60
CA ILE A 22 7.76 -5.97 -9.94
C ILE A 22 7.99 -6.08 -8.43
N LYS A 23 8.35 -4.97 -7.79
CA LYS A 23 8.53 -4.91 -6.33
C LYS A 23 7.19 -4.59 -5.67
N LYS A 24 6.92 -5.24 -4.53
CA LYS A 24 5.78 -4.90 -3.68
C LYS A 24 6.00 -3.53 -3.04
N LEU A 25 4.93 -2.78 -2.87
CA LEU A 25 4.94 -1.47 -2.24
C LEU A 25 4.82 -1.63 -0.72
N THR A 26 5.55 -0.83 0.04
CA THR A 26 5.44 -0.81 1.50
C THR A 26 4.35 0.18 1.89
N LEU A 27 3.33 -0.30 2.59
CA LEU A 27 2.20 0.49 3.07
C LEU A 27 2.19 0.52 4.60
N VAL A 28 1.79 1.66 5.15
CA VAL A 28 1.73 1.91 6.60
C VAL A 28 0.33 2.41 6.96
N ALA A 29 -0.20 1.98 8.11
CA ALA A 29 -1.48 2.45 8.60
C ALA A 29 -1.43 3.95 8.99
N CYS A 30 -2.39 4.73 8.53
CA CYS A 30 -2.53 6.13 8.90
C CYS A 30 -3.02 6.27 10.34
N LYS A 31 -2.32 7.08 11.15
CA LYS A 31 -2.66 7.30 12.57
C LYS A 31 -4.04 7.93 12.81
N LYS A 32 -4.62 8.63 11.83
CA LYS A 32 -5.93 9.31 11.98
C LYS A 32 -7.12 8.52 11.46
N CYS A 33 -6.93 7.62 10.49
CA CYS A 33 -8.05 6.94 9.84
C CYS A 33 -7.81 5.44 9.59
N GLY A 34 -6.72 4.86 10.06
CA GLY A 34 -6.41 3.43 9.94
C GLY A 34 -6.06 2.92 8.54
N LYS A 35 -6.43 3.65 7.47
CA LYS A 35 -6.17 3.26 6.07
C LYS A 35 -4.68 3.12 5.76
N GLU A 36 -4.38 2.23 4.84
CA GLU A 36 -3.03 2.03 4.29
C GLU A 36 -2.61 3.23 3.44
N VAL A 37 -1.41 3.76 3.71
CA VAL A 37 -0.83 4.93 3.04
C VAL A 37 0.64 4.67 2.76
N LEU A 38 1.18 5.32 1.73
CA LEU A 38 2.61 5.31 1.46
C LEU A 38 3.40 6.04 2.55
N PRO A 39 4.61 5.56 2.89
CA PRO A 39 5.47 6.28 3.82
C PRO A 39 5.87 7.64 3.22
N HIS A 40 6.01 8.64 4.08
CA HIS A 40 6.39 10.02 3.72
C HIS A 40 5.41 10.79 2.81
N THR A 41 4.20 10.27 2.54
CA THR A 41 3.17 11.01 1.79
C THR A 41 2.02 11.47 2.69
N LEU A 42 1.24 12.42 2.19
CA LEU A 42 -0.04 12.80 2.78
C LEU A 42 -1.05 11.67 2.60
N CYS A 43 -1.88 11.43 3.62
CA CYS A 43 -3.01 10.53 3.47
C CYS A 43 -4.07 11.16 2.57
N GLU A 44 -4.39 10.51 1.45
CA GLU A 44 -5.42 11.00 0.50
C GLU A 44 -6.83 11.01 1.11
N ASN A 45 -7.07 10.16 2.10
CA ASN A 45 -8.38 10.04 2.74
C ASN A 45 -8.66 11.15 3.77
N CYS A 46 -7.69 11.44 4.65
CA CYS A 46 -7.88 12.41 5.73
C CYS A 46 -7.08 13.71 5.54
N GLY A 47 -6.22 13.81 4.52
CA GLY A 47 -5.44 15.02 4.24
C GLY A 47 -4.37 15.35 5.28
N THR A 48 -3.97 14.36 6.10
CA THR A 48 -3.08 14.58 7.25
C THR A 48 -1.72 13.91 7.10
N TYR A 49 -0.69 14.56 7.63
CA TYR A 49 0.67 14.05 7.72
C TYR A 49 1.29 14.50 9.03
N ARG A 50 1.95 13.58 9.76
CA ARG A 50 2.60 13.86 11.06
C ARG A 50 1.72 14.72 11.99
N SER A 51 0.51 14.22 12.27
CA SER A 51 -0.55 14.84 13.08
C SER A 51 -1.08 16.22 12.63
N ARG A 52 -0.48 16.86 11.63
CA ARG A 52 -0.94 18.12 11.04
C ARG A 52 -1.90 17.87 9.86
N THR A 53 -2.95 18.67 9.77
CA THR A 53 -3.88 18.70 8.63
C THR A 53 -3.33 19.67 7.58
N PHE A 54 -3.15 19.19 6.35
CA PHE A 54 -2.66 20.02 5.24
C PHE A 54 -3.73 20.21 4.15
N LEU A 55 -4.66 19.26 4.03
CA LEU A 55 -5.80 19.36 3.12
C LEU A 55 -7.10 19.23 3.88
N ASP A 56 -7.93 20.26 3.80
CA ASP A 56 -9.30 20.23 4.32
C ASP A 56 -10.21 19.52 3.31
N VAL A 57 -10.23 18.18 3.38
CA VAL A 57 -11.03 17.32 2.49
C VAL A 57 -12.53 17.62 2.57
N LEU A 58 -12.98 18.28 3.65
CA LEU A 58 -14.38 18.62 3.89
C LEU A 58 -14.81 19.98 3.32
N ALA A 59 -13.87 20.87 2.95
CA ALA A 59 -14.19 22.25 2.61
C ALA A 59 -15.10 22.37 1.38
N LYS A 60 -14.92 21.50 0.37
CA LYS A 60 -15.65 21.56 -0.91
C LYS A 60 -16.86 20.62 -1.02
N LEU A 61 -17.15 19.81 0.00
CA LEU A 61 -18.22 18.80 -0.06
C LEU A 61 -19.60 19.39 0.26
N THR A 62 -20.65 18.85 -0.37
CA THR A 62 -22.04 19.20 -0.05
C THR A 62 -22.44 18.65 1.35
N LYS A 63 -23.48 19.23 1.97
CA LYS A 63 -23.92 18.81 3.33
C LYS A 63 -24.27 17.31 3.41
N LYS A 64 -24.79 16.72 2.33
CA LYS A 64 -25.12 15.28 2.25
C LYS A 64 -23.86 14.40 2.23
N GLU A 65 -22.89 14.77 1.41
CA GLU A 65 -21.60 14.06 1.29
C GLU A 65 -20.78 14.11 2.60
N ARG A 66 -20.81 15.26 3.30
CA ARG A 66 -20.14 15.39 4.61
C ARG A 66 -20.71 14.40 5.65
N LYS A 67 -22.03 14.22 5.67
CA LYS A 67 -22.71 13.29 6.60
C LYS A 67 -22.40 11.81 6.26
N GLN A 68 -22.22 11.48 4.98
CA GLN A 68 -21.82 10.14 4.56
C GLN A 68 -20.37 9.84 4.96
N LYS A 69 -19.43 10.76 4.67
CA LYS A 69 -18.03 10.59 5.07
C LYS A 69 -17.82 10.49 6.58
N GLN A 70 -18.59 11.23 7.37
CA GLN A 70 -18.54 11.11 8.84
C GLN A 70 -18.94 9.71 9.32
N LYS A 71 -19.99 9.12 8.73
CA LYS A 71 -20.42 7.74 9.05
C LYS A 71 -19.40 6.70 8.61
N GLU A 72 -18.77 6.91 7.46
CA GLU A 72 -17.70 6.03 6.96
C GLU A 72 -16.45 6.09 7.84
N LEU A 73 -16.09 7.27 8.35
CA LEU A 73 -14.98 7.43 9.28
C LEU A 73 -15.25 6.74 10.63
N THR A 74 -16.46 6.89 11.19
CA THR A 74 -16.82 6.20 12.45
C THR A 74 -16.89 4.68 12.28
N ALA A 75 -17.35 4.18 11.13
CA ALA A 75 -17.39 2.74 10.86
C ALA A 75 -16.00 2.12 10.66
N GLN A 76 -15.03 2.91 10.18
CA GLN A 76 -13.65 2.47 9.97
C GLN A 76 -12.83 2.40 11.28
N GLU A 77 -13.25 3.10 12.33
CA GLU A 77 -12.64 3.02 13.66
C GLU A 77 -12.94 1.69 14.37
N GLU A 78 -14.01 0.98 14.00
CA GLU A 78 -14.42 -0.28 14.65
C GLU A 78 -13.78 -1.54 14.07
N HIS A 79 -13.05 -1.45 12.95
CA HIS A 79 -12.29 -2.55 12.39
C HIS A 79 -10.80 -2.37 12.68
N PRO A 80 -10.28 -2.89 13.81
CA PRO A 80 -8.85 -2.84 14.07
C PRO A 80 -8.12 -3.62 12.95
N PRO A 81 -7.11 -3.02 12.28
CA PRO A 81 -6.30 -3.77 11.35
C PRO A 81 -5.58 -4.85 12.17
N ALA A 82 -5.88 -6.11 11.87
CA ALA A 82 -5.15 -7.25 12.38
C ALA A 82 -3.67 -7.04 12.04
N GLY A 83 -2.91 -6.54 13.01
CA GLY A 83 -1.46 -6.47 12.94
C GLY A 83 -0.95 -7.86 12.61
N GLY A 84 -0.12 -7.95 11.58
CA GLY A 84 0.44 -9.21 11.12
C GLY A 84 1.00 -9.98 12.31
N GLN A 85 0.40 -11.14 12.60
CA GLN A 85 1.09 -12.17 13.35
C GLN A 85 2.27 -12.58 12.47
N SER A 86 3.44 -12.00 12.72
CA SER A 86 4.65 -12.82 12.62
C SER A 86 4.42 -13.92 13.64
N LYS A 87 3.89 -15.05 13.19
CA LYS A 87 4.17 -16.31 13.86
C LYS A 87 5.68 -16.39 13.83
N ASP A 88 6.30 -16.00 14.94
CA ASP A 88 7.71 -16.21 15.19
C ASP A 88 7.94 -17.69 14.91
N LEU A 89 8.65 -17.98 13.83
CA LEU A 89 9.08 -19.33 13.49
C LEU A 89 10.01 -19.76 14.62
N SER A 90 9.44 -20.38 15.66
CA SER A 90 10.18 -20.86 16.80
C SER A 90 11.14 -21.94 16.32
N ALA A 91 12.33 -21.99 16.92
CA ALA A 91 13.41 -22.91 16.53
C ALA A 91 12.99 -24.39 16.53
N GLU A 92 11.90 -24.75 17.20
CA GLU A 92 11.30 -26.09 17.20
C GLU A 92 10.63 -26.49 15.87
N GLU A 93 10.12 -25.55 15.08
CA GLU A 93 9.51 -25.88 13.78
C GLU A 93 10.56 -26.11 12.68
N LEU A 94 11.77 -25.54 12.85
CA LEU A 94 12.91 -25.75 11.94
C LEU A 94 13.71 -27.02 12.26
N SER A 95 13.60 -27.58 13.47
CA SER A 95 14.32 -28.79 13.88
C SER A 95 13.60 -30.10 13.51
N LYS A 96 12.34 -30.03 13.10
CA LYS A 96 11.59 -31.16 12.54
C LYS A 96 11.68 -31.14 11.01
N ARG A 97 12.87 -31.44 10.50
CA ARG A 97 13.09 -31.92 9.12
C ARG A 97 14.01 -33.12 9.16
#